data_AF-A0A0F9JNH1-F1
#
_entry.id   AF-A0A0F9JNH1-F1
#
_cell.length_a   1.000
_cell.length_b   1.000
_cell.length_c   1.000
_cell.angle_alpha   90.00
_cell.angle_beta   90.00
_cell.angle_gamma   90.00
#
_symmetry.space_group_name_H-M   'P 1'
#
loop_
_entity.id
_entity.type
_entity.pdbx_description
1 polymer ?
#
loop_
_entity_poly.entity_id
_entity_poly.type
_entity_poly.pdbx_seq_one_letter_code
_entity_poly.pdbx_strand_id
1 'polypeptide(L)' 'MRRRLAIILLPLSLILAGAAAITYFVWWDATHCTFCRKRLDEFGRCPNPNCHLGQLTQEMAAREA' A
#
# COMPACT_ATOMS: atom_id res chain seq x y z
N MET A 1 10.22 28.14 28.61
CA MET A 1 9.37 26.93 28.48
C MET A 1 9.12 26.48 27.03
N ARG A 2 8.92 27.36 26.04
CA ARG A 2 8.65 26.99 24.63
C ARG A 2 9.69 26.06 23.97
N ARG A 3 10.99 26.24 24.26
CA ARG A 3 12.07 25.38 23.72
C ARG A 3 11.96 23.92 24.13
N ARG A 4 11.52 23.62 25.37
CA ARG A 4 11.39 22.23 25.85
C ARG A 4 10.21 21.50 25.19
N LEU A 5 9.13 22.23 24.93
CA LEU A 5 7.98 21.72 24.17
C LEU A 5 8.38 21.36 22.73
N ALA A 6 9.15 22.23 22.05
CA ALA A 6 9.62 21.93 20.70
C ALA A 6 10.49 20.67 20.64
N ILE A 7 11.35 20.43 21.65
CA ILE A 7 12.21 19.24 21.72
C ILE A 7 11.40 17.94 21.79
N ILE A 8 10.19 17.96 22.36
CA ILE A 8 9.33 16.77 22.48
C ILE A 8 8.38 16.66 21.28
N LEU A 9 7.78 17.78 20.87
CA LEU A 9 6.79 17.81 19.79
C LEU A 9 7.39 17.45 18.43
N LEU A 10 8.64 17.86 18.18
CA LEU A 10 9.30 17.64 16.89
C LEU A 10 9.56 16.14 16.60
N PRO A 11 10.21 15.36 17.49
CA PRO A 11 10.34 13.91 17.27
C PRO A 11 8.99 13.19 17.27
N LEU A 12 8.03 13.62 18.11
CA LEU A 12 6.69 13.02 18.10
C LEU A 12 5.99 13.22 16.75
N SER A 13 6.12 14.40 16.15
CA SER A 13 5.55 14.69 14.84
C SER A 13 6.18 13.84 13.72
N LEU A 14 7.49 13.58 13.80
CA LEU A 14 8.19 12.71 12.86
C LEU A 14 7.72 11.26 12.99
N ILE A 15 7.52 10.78 14.21
CA ILE A 15 7.01 9.43 14.46
C ILE A 15 5.58 9.29 13.90
N LEU A 16 4.72 10.27 14.17
CA LEU A 16 3.34 10.30 13.65
C LEU A 16 3.31 10.34 12.13
N ALA A 17 4.14 11.18 11.50
CA ALA A 17 4.26 11.26 10.06
C ALA A 17 4.77 9.95 9.45
N GLY A 18 5.77 9.33 10.08
CA GLY A 18 6.29 8.02 9.67
C GLY A 18 5.23 6.93 9.77
N ALA A 19 4.51 6.85 10.88
CA ALA A 19 3.41 5.90 11.06
C ALA A 19 2.32 6.09 9.99
N ALA A 20 1.88 7.33 9.74
CA ALA A 20 0.88 7.63 8.73
C ALA A 20 1.34 7.24 7.31
N ALA A 21 2.61 7.51 6.98
CA ALA A 21 3.18 7.13 5.68
C ALA A 21 3.21 5.61 5.50
N ILE A 22 3.63 4.86 6.52
CA ILE A 22 3.65 3.39 6.50
C ILE A 22 2.23 2.84 6.35
N THR A 23 1.28 3.33 7.16
CA THR A 23 -0.12 2.90 7.07
C THR A 23 -0.71 3.17 5.70
N TYR A 24 -0.44 4.35 5.13
CA TYR A 24 -0.85 4.67 3.76
C TYR A 24 -0.24 3.71 2.75
N PHE A 25 1.04 3.39 2.88
CA PHE A 25 1.73 2.48 1.96
C PHE A 25 1.15 1.06 2.01
N VAL A 26 0.89 0.54 3.22
CA VAL A 26 0.28 -0.77 3.42
C VAL A 26 -1.14 -0.81 2.84
N TRP A 27 -1.93 0.22 3.10
CA TRP A 27 -3.27 0.32 2.52
C TRP A 27 -3.23 0.43 1.00
N TRP A 28 -2.30 1.21 0.47
CA TRP A 28 -2.12 1.37 -0.97
C TRP A 28 -1.75 0.04 -1.64
N ASP A 29 -0.81 -0.70 -1.06
CA ASP A 29 -0.37 -2.01 -1.54
C ASP A 29 -1.50 -3.06 -1.49
N ALA A 30 -2.33 -3.02 -0.45
CA ALA A 30 -3.49 -3.91 -0.31
C ALA A 30 -4.66 -3.56 -1.24
N THR A 31 -4.68 -2.35 -1.81
CA THR A 31 -5.80 -1.87 -2.66
C THR A 31 -5.40 -1.65 -4.12
N HIS A 32 -4.11 -1.55 -4.42
CA HIS A 32 -3.60 -1.29 -5.76
C HIS A 32 -2.50 -2.29 -6.11
N CYS A 33 -2.52 -2.76 -7.35
CA CYS A 33 -1.45 -3.56 -7.89
C CYS A 33 -0.15 -2.72 -7.98
N THR A 34 0.92 -3.19 -7.35
CA THR A 34 2.25 -2.53 -7.35
C THR A 34 2.81 -2.25 -8.74
N PHE A 35 2.58 -3.16 -9.69
CA PHE A 35 3.19 -3.08 -11.02
C PHE A 35 2.47 -2.12 -11.96
N CYS A 36 1.14 -2.12 -12.00
CA CYS A 36 0.37 -1.27 -12.93
C CYS A 36 -0.45 -0.18 -12.25
N ARG A 37 -0.37 -0.05 -10.91
CA ARG A 37 -1.10 0.92 -10.08
C ARG A 37 -2.63 0.91 -10.27
N LYS A 38 -3.17 -0.16 -10.85
CA LYS A 38 -4.62 -0.38 -10.96
C LYS A 38 -5.16 -0.86 -9.63
N ARG A 39 -6.37 -0.43 -9.28
CA ARG A 39 -7.08 -0.91 -8.11
C ARG A 39 -7.32 -2.43 -8.22
N LEU A 40 -7.07 -3.15 -7.13
CA LEU A 40 -7.36 -4.57 -7.01
C LEU A 40 -8.87 -4.81 -6.92
N ASP A 41 -9.32 -5.99 -7.33
CA ASP A 41 -10.71 -6.42 -7.16
C ASP A 41 -11.02 -6.84 -5.70
N GLU A 42 -12.26 -7.25 -5.45
CA GLU A 42 -12.73 -7.72 -4.12
C GLU A 42 -11.97 -8.95 -3.59
N PHE A 43 -11.29 -9.69 -4.47
CA PHE A 43 -10.49 -10.87 -4.16
C PHE A 43 -8.99 -10.56 -4.12
N GLY A 44 -8.58 -9.28 -4.19
CA GLY A 44 -7.18 -8.88 -4.21
C GLY A 44 -6.46 -9.22 -5.51
N ARG A 45 -7.18 -9.43 -6.62
CA ARG A 45 -6.60 -9.76 -7.93
C ARG A 45 -6.40 -8.50 -8.76
N CYS A 46 -5.37 -8.50 -9.60
CA CYS A 46 -5.13 -7.40 -10.51
C CYS A 46 -6.02 -7.53 -11.76
N PRO A 47 -6.94 -6.59 -12.02
CA PRO A 47 -7.89 -6.70 -13.12
C PRO A 47 -7.27 -6.42 -14.50
N ASN A 48 -6.00 -6.03 -14.55
CA ASN A 48 -5.32 -5.70 -15.80
C ASN A 48 -4.54 -6.92 -16.34
N PRO A 49 -5.03 -7.62 -17.37
CA PRO A 49 -4.37 -8.81 -17.93
C PRO A 49 -3.05 -8.48 -18.63
N ASN A 50 -2.79 -7.21 -18.96
CA ASN A 50 -1.52 -6.79 -19.58
C ASN A 50 -0.43 -6.48 -18.54
N CYS A 51 -0.76 -6.56 -17.25
CA CYS A 51 0.19 -6.38 -16.17
C CYS A 51 0.73 -7.74 -15.72
N HIS A 52 2.03 -7.82 -15.41
CA HIS A 52 2.68 -9.06 -14.96
C HIS A 52 1.90 -9.78 -13.84
N LEU A 53 1.48 -9.03 -12.82
CA LEU A 53 0.69 -9.58 -11.71
C LEU A 53 -0.73 -10.00 -12.13
N GLY A 54 -1.33 -9.33 -13.13
CA GLY A 54 -2.63 -9.72 -13.68
C GLY A 54 -2.55 -11.03 -14.47
N GLN A 55 -1.48 -11.22 -15.24
CA GLN A 55 -1.19 -12.49 -15.93
C GLN A 55 -1.06 -13.64 -14.93
N LEU A 56 -0.26 -13.45 -13.87
CA LEU A 56 -0.09 -14.45 -12.82
C LEU A 56 -1.42 -14.82 -12.14
N THR A 57 -2.27 -13.83 -11.82
CA THR A 57 -3.59 -14.12 -11.21
C THR A 57 -4.53 -14.88 -12.14
N GLN A 58 -4.45 -14.67 -13.46
CA GLN A 58 -5.24 -15.42 -14.43
C GLN A 58 -4.73 -16.84 -14.62
N GLU A 59 -3.41 -17.03 -14.68
CA GLU A 59 -2.80 -18.35 -14.76
C GLU A 59 -3.11 -19.21 -13.53
N MET A 60 -3.17 -18.61 -12.34
CA MET A 60 -3.61 -19.31 -11.12
C MET A 60 -5.10 -19.67 -11.18
N ALA A 61 -5.96 -18.73 -11.57
CA ALA A 61 -7.40 -19.00 -11.70
C ALA A 61 -7.70 -20.10 -12.74
N ALA A 62 -6.94 -20.16 -13.83
CA ALA A 62 -7.08 -21.20 -14.86
C ALA A 62 -6.58 -22.58 -14.42
N ARG A 63 -5.71 -22.66 -13.40
CA ARG A 63 -5.24 -23.92 -12.81
C ARG A 63 -6.18 -24.47 -11.73
N GLU A 64 -7.02 -23.62 -11.15
CA GLU A 64 -7.99 -23.97 -10.10
C GLU A 64 -9.37 -24.37 -10.66
N ALA A 65 -9.61 -24.19 -11.96
CA ALA A 65 -10.84 -24.53 -12.68
C ALA A 65 -10.72 -25.88 -13.42
#